data_AF-A0A1Q6LLZ6-F1
#
_entry.id   AF-A0A1Q6LLZ6-F1
#
_cell.length_a   1.000
_cell.length_b   1.000
_cell.length_c   1.000
_cell.angle_alpha   90.00
_cell.angle_beta   90.00
_cell.angle_gamma   90.00
#
_symmetry.space_group_name_H-M   'P 1'
#
loop_
_entity.id
_entity.type
_entity.pdbx_description
1 polymer ?
#
loop_
_entity_poly.entity_id
_entity_poly.type
_entity_poly.pdbx_seq_one_letter_code
_entity_poly.pdbx_strand_id
1 'polypeptide(L)'
;MKEKWVAFTKKHAEIWKFIKFTFTGASTSVLELAVFAFLQYVVFKSMNTTPVTDNAVLHFLGIQYKGYMYSYAISAVIGYAAAYVMNRKLTFQADANPVLSTILYTIMVVCTIAFNTWFGAYLGTIVTNHHWDSVFITLLTKLLVMTVPTLWTYPLNRFVIHRKKKAKVEPLPESADPPAGAAA
;
A
#
# COMPACT_ATOMS: atom_id res chain seq x y z
N MET A 1 -32.27 -0.27 -7.25
CA MET A 1 -30.82 -0.42 -7.51
C MET A 1 -29.95 -0.32 -6.26
N LYS A 2 -30.18 0.65 -5.36
CA LYS A 2 -29.42 0.80 -4.09
C LYS A 2 -29.45 -0.45 -3.20
N GLU A 3 -30.60 -1.13 -3.05
CA GLU A 3 -30.71 -2.32 -2.19
C GLU A 3 -29.93 -3.54 -2.71
N LYS A 4 -29.89 -3.76 -4.04
CA LYS A 4 -29.08 -4.83 -4.64
C LYS A 4 -27.58 -4.59 -4.46
N TRP A 5 -27.14 -3.33 -4.52
CA TRP A 5 -25.77 -2.91 -4.21
C TRP A 5 -25.41 -3.08 -2.73
N VAL A 6 -26.34 -2.74 -1.83
CA VAL A 6 -26.14 -2.94 -0.37
C VAL A 6 -26.11 -4.44 -0.02
N ALA A 7 -26.93 -5.26 -0.67
CA ALA A 7 -26.92 -6.71 -0.49
C ALA A 7 -25.62 -7.35 -1.03
N PHE A 8 -25.11 -6.90 -2.19
CA PHE A 8 -23.85 -7.38 -2.76
C PHE A 8 -22.64 -6.99 -1.90
N THR A 9 -22.58 -5.74 -1.43
CA THR A 9 -21.50 -5.26 -0.55
C THR A 9 -21.49 -5.94 0.82
N LYS A 10 -22.65 -6.37 1.34
CA LYS A 10 -22.75 -7.21 2.55
C LYS A 10 -22.35 -8.67 2.29
N LYS A 11 -22.84 -9.28 1.21
CA LYS A 11 -22.55 -10.69 0.87
C LYS A 11 -21.09 -10.91 0.49
N HIS A 12 -20.44 -9.90 -0.11
CA HIS A 12 -19.04 -9.94 -0.53
C HIS A 12 -18.21 -8.84 0.16
N ALA A 13 -18.29 -8.77 1.48
CA ALA A 13 -17.61 -7.74 2.27
C ALA A 13 -16.08 -7.70 2.06
N GLU A 14 -15.45 -8.82 1.69
CA GLU A 14 -14.02 -8.87 1.35
C GLU A 14 -13.73 -8.38 -0.08
N ILE A 15 -14.60 -8.68 -1.07
CA ILE A 15 -14.47 -8.12 -2.43
C ILE A 15 -14.63 -6.60 -2.39
N TRP A 16 -15.55 -6.10 -1.56
CA TRP A 16 -15.73 -4.65 -1.40
C TRP A 16 -14.52 -3.97 -0.76
N LYS A 17 -13.86 -4.61 0.22
CA LYS A 17 -12.61 -4.12 0.79
C LYS A 17 -11.47 -4.15 -0.22
N PHE A 18 -11.39 -5.20 -1.04
CA PHE A 18 -10.43 -5.27 -2.13
C PHE A 18 -10.65 -4.14 -3.15
N ILE A 19 -11.88 -3.89 -3.58
CA ILE A 19 -12.21 -2.77 -4.49
C ILE A 19 -11.77 -1.43 -3.88
N LYS A 20 -12.09 -1.18 -2.61
CA LYS A 20 -11.66 0.04 -1.90
C LYS A 20 -10.15 0.15 -1.78
N PHE A 21 -9.46 -0.97 -1.51
CA PHE A 21 -8.02 -1.04 -1.44
C PHE A 21 -7.38 -0.69 -2.79
N THR A 22 -7.86 -1.29 -3.88
CA THR A 22 -7.40 -1.01 -5.24
C THR A 22 -7.66 0.44 -5.64
N PHE A 23 -8.85 0.98 -5.31
CA PHE A 23 -9.16 2.40 -5.57
C PHE A 23 -8.27 3.34 -4.78
N THR A 24 -7.98 3.02 -3.51
CA THR A 24 -7.04 3.77 -2.68
C THR A 24 -5.63 3.72 -3.27
N GLY A 25 -5.19 2.55 -3.73
CA GLY A 25 -3.92 2.37 -4.43
C GLY A 25 -3.84 3.26 -5.68
N ALA A 26 -4.83 3.17 -6.57
CA ALA A 26 -4.86 3.98 -7.78
C ALA A 26 -4.88 5.49 -7.48
N SER A 27 -5.69 5.93 -6.52
CA SER A 27 -5.78 7.35 -6.13
C SER A 27 -4.46 7.90 -5.59
N THR A 28 -3.76 7.08 -4.80
CA THR A 28 -2.48 7.48 -4.19
C THR A 28 -1.32 7.42 -5.17
N SER A 29 -1.36 6.52 -6.16
CA SER A 29 -0.45 6.57 -7.31
C SER A 29 -0.62 7.86 -8.12
N VAL A 30 -1.85 8.32 -8.36
CA VAL A 30 -2.08 9.60 -9.05
C VAL A 30 -1.53 10.78 -8.24
N LEU A 31 -1.74 10.78 -6.92
CA LEU A 31 -1.17 11.79 -6.02
C LEU A 31 0.37 11.77 -6.07
N GLU A 32 0.97 10.59 -5.96
CA GLU A 32 2.43 10.41 -6.05
C GLU A 32 2.97 10.96 -7.37
N LEU A 33 2.34 10.62 -8.50
CA LEU A 33 2.76 11.12 -9.82
C LEU A 33 2.63 12.65 -9.94
N ALA A 34 1.57 13.25 -9.38
CA ALA A 34 1.38 14.70 -9.38
C ALA A 34 2.45 15.40 -8.54
N VAL A 35 2.73 14.89 -7.34
CA VAL A 35 3.79 15.41 -6.47
C VAL A 35 5.16 15.23 -7.13
N PHE A 36 5.42 14.06 -7.71
CA PHE A 36 6.65 13.79 -8.46
C PHE A 36 6.84 14.81 -9.58
N ALA A 37 5.84 15.01 -10.43
CA ALA A 37 5.91 15.96 -11.54
C ALA A 37 6.16 17.39 -11.05
N PHE A 38 5.47 17.81 -9.99
CA PHE A 38 5.68 19.13 -9.40
C PHE A 38 7.11 19.30 -8.86
N LEU A 39 7.61 18.33 -8.10
CA LEU A 39 8.98 18.37 -7.59
C LEU A 39 10.01 18.33 -8.72
N GLN A 40 9.80 17.46 -9.71
CA GLN A 40 10.75 17.23 -10.79
C GLN A 40 10.89 18.42 -11.74
N TYR A 41 9.77 19.06 -12.08
CA TYR A 41 9.75 20.11 -13.12
C TYR A 41 9.67 21.53 -12.56
N VAL A 42 9.32 21.71 -11.28
CA VAL A 42 9.22 23.04 -10.65
C VAL A 42 10.28 23.21 -9.57
N VAL A 43 10.30 22.35 -8.54
CA VAL A 43 11.12 22.57 -7.34
C VAL A 43 12.59 22.22 -7.58
N PHE A 44 12.86 21.06 -8.18
CA PHE A 44 14.20 20.51 -8.36
C PHE A 44 14.69 20.56 -9.80
N LYS A 45 14.03 21.36 -10.65
CA LYS A 45 14.42 21.56 -12.05
C LYS A 45 15.91 21.90 -12.19
N SER A 46 16.43 22.76 -11.31
CA SER A 46 17.84 23.18 -11.30
C SER A 46 18.82 22.08 -10.89
N MET A 47 18.37 21.05 -10.16
CA MET A 47 19.21 19.93 -9.70
C MET A 47 19.15 18.70 -10.63
N ASN A 48 18.39 18.78 -11.71
CA ASN A 48 18.36 17.74 -12.74
C ASN A 48 19.60 17.74 -13.65
N THR A 49 20.46 18.74 -13.54
CA THR A 49 21.73 18.81 -14.27
C THR A 49 22.89 18.19 -13.49
N THR A 50 22.72 17.97 -12.18
CA THR A 50 23.74 17.36 -11.34
C THR A 50 23.55 15.85 -11.29
N PRO A 51 24.53 15.05 -11.79
CA PRO A 51 24.45 13.61 -11.70
C PRO A 51 24.56 13.14 -10.24
N VAL A 52 23.93 12.02 -9.95
CA VAL A 52 24.17 11.28 -8.70
C VAL A 52 25.47 10.49 -8.88
N THR A 53 26.40 10.60 -7.93
CA THR A 53 27.71 9.91 -7.95
C THR A 53 27.54 8.39 -7.98
N ASP A 54 28.48 7.69 -8.64
CA ASP A 54 28.49 6.24 -8.92
C ASP A 54 28.02 5.36 -7.76
N ASN A 55 26.71 5.14 -7.70
CA ASN A 55 26.10 4.20 -6.78
C ASN A 55 25.29 3.18 -7.59
N ALA A 56 25.76 1.93 -7.55
CA ALA A 56 25.19 0.83 -8.31
C ALA A 56 23.69 0.64 -8.06
N VAL A 57 23.20 0.93 -6.84
CA VAL A 57 21.78 0.82 -6.50
C VAL A 57 20.96 1.92 -7.17
N LEU A 58 21.44 3.16 -7.13
CA LEU A 58 20.76 4.30 -7.77
C LEU A 58 20.74 4.18 -9.29
N HIS A 59 21.85 3.72 -9.88
CA HIS A 59 21.94 3.46 -11.31
C HIS A 59 21.00 2.32 -11.74
N PHE A 60 20.92 1.25 -10.95
CA PHE A 60 19.98 0.14 -11.19
C PHE A 60 18.51 0.58 -11.12
N LEU A 61 18.19 1.52 -10.22
CA LEU A 61 16.85 2.13 -10.12
C LEU A 61 16.56 3.16 -11.23
N GLY A 62 17.50 3.42 -12.14
CA GLY A 62 17.37 4.42 -13.21
C GLY A 62 17.46 5.87 -12.73
N ILE A 63 17.96 6.11 -11.52
CA ILE A 63 18.08 7.44 -10.90
C ILE A 63 19.45 8.02 -11.28
N GLN A 64 19.47 8.86 -12.32
CA GLN A 64 20.71 9.45 -12.84
C GLN A 64 21.01 10.85 -12.28
N TYR A 65 20.00 11.60 -11.85
CA TYR A 65 20.13 13.00 -11.46
C TYR A 65 19.63 13.25 -10.04
N LYS A 66 20.28 14.17 -9.32
CA LYS A 66 19.93 14.49 -7.92
C LYS A 66 18.49 15.00 -7.80
N GLY A 67 18.05 15.85 -8.74
CA GLY A 67 16.67 16.32 -8.76
C GLY A 67 15.64 15.19 -8.93
N TYR A 68 15.93 14.22 -9.80
CA TYR A 68 15.11 13.01 -9.94
C TYR A 68 15.09 12.17 -8.67
N MET A 69 16.25 11.98 -8.03
CA MET A 69 16.37 11.23 -6.77
C MET A 69 15.49 11.84 -5.67
N TYR A 70 15.58 13.15 -5.45
CA TYR A 70 14.81 13.83 -4.42
C TYR A 70 13.32 13.84 -4.75
N SER A 71 12.96 14.10 -6.02
CA SER A 71 11.56 14.05 -6.46
C SER A 71 10.95 12.68 -6.22
N TYR A 72 11.64 11.61 -6.63
CA TYR A 72 11.21 10.23 -6.48
C TYR A 72 11.08 9.81 -5.01
N ALA A 73 12.08 10.14 -4.18
CA ALA A 73 12.06 9.79 -2.77
C ALA A 73 10.91 10.48 -2.02
N ILE A 74 10.73 11.78 -2.23
CA ILE A 74 9.70 12.56 -1.54
C ILE A 74 8.31 12.18 -2.04
N SER A 75 8.13 12.00 -3.35
CA SER A 75 6.83 11.58 -3.91
C SER A 75 6.42 10.20 -3.40
N ALA A 76 7.35 9.24 -3.38
CA ALA A 76 7.09 7.89 -2.89
C ALA A 76 6.69 7.90 -1.40
N VAL A 77 7.39 8.67 -0.56
CA VAL A 77 7.04 8.80 0.86
C VAL A 77 5.63 9.37 1.03
N ILE A 78 5.27 10.41 0.29
CA ILE A 78 3.93 11.01 0.34
C ILE A 78 2.86 10.03 -0.17
N GLY A 79 3.12 9.33 -1.28
CA GLY A 79 2.23 8.33 -1.85
C GLY A 79 1.91 7.21 -0.86
N TYR A 80 2.95 6.58 -0.29
CA TYR A 80 2.79 5.53 0.71
C TYR A 80 2.15 6.03 2.01
N ALA A 81 2.46 7.24 2.47
CA ALA A 81 1.83 7.83 3.65
C ALA A 81 0.33 8.07 3.42
N ALA A 82 -0.05 8.62 2.27
CA ALA A 82 -1.45 8.82 1.89
C ALA A 82 -2.18 7.48 1.78
N ALA A 83 -1.58 6.47 1.15
CA ALA A 83 -2.13 5.12 1.05
C ALA A 83 -2.36 4.49 2.42
N TYR A 84 -1.44 4.67 3.37
CA TYR A 84 -1.62 4.22 4.74
C TYR A 84 -2.80 4.93 5.42
N VAL A 85 -2.86 6.27 5.37
CA VAL A 85 -3.92 7.05 6.02
C VAL A 85 -5.30 6.71 5.44
N MET A 86 -5.41 6.62 4.12
CA MET A 86 -6.66 6.28 3.43
C MET A 86 -7.08 4.85 3.72
N ASN A 87 -6.16 3.87 3.68
CA ASN A 87 -6.50 2.48 4.01
C ASN A 87 -6.89 2.32 5.48
N ARG A 88 -6.25 3.05 6.39
CA ARG A 88 -6.58 3.06 7.82
C ARG A 88 -7.96 3.65 8.09
N LYS A 89 -8.31 4.79 7.47
CA LYS A 89 -9.57 5.52 7.72
C LYS A 89 -10.76 5.03 6.88
N LEU A 90 -10.57 4.76 5.59
CA LEU A 90 -11.65 4.48 4.64
C LEU A 90 -11.85 2.98 4.39
N THR A 91 -10.76 2.20 4.28
CA THR A 91 -10.82 0.78 3.88
C THR A 91 -10.99 -0.14 5.08
N PHE A 92 -10.23 0.05 6.15
CA PHE A 92 -10.16 -0.91 7.26
C PHE A 92 -10.69 -0.40 8.60
N GLN A 93 -10.78 0.92 8.82
CA GLN A 93 -11.26 1.53 10.08
C GLN A 93 -10.62 0.88 11.32
N ALA A 94 -9.30 0.94 11.42
CA ALA A 94 -8.53 0.18 12.40
C ALA A 94 -8.37 0.89 13.76
N ASP A 95 -8.72 0.20 14.85
CA ASP A 95 -8.49 0.62 16.25
C ASP A 95 -7.17 0.09 16.85
N ALA A 96 -6.29 -0.50 16.04
CA ALA A 96 -4.96 -0.95 16.48
C ALA A 96 -4.01 0.24 16.76
N ASN A 97 -2.95 0.02 17.55
CA ASN A 97 -1.97 1.05 17.87
C ASN A 97 -1.39 1.70 16.58
N PRO A 98 -1.56 3.02 16.38
CA PRO A 98 -1.07 3.73 15.20
C PRO A 98 0.41 3.51 14.92
N VAL A 99 1.25 3.47 15.96
CA VAL A 99 2.71 3.38 15.84
C VAL A 99 3.12 2.00 15.32
N LEU A 100 2.55 0.94 15.87
CA LEU A 100 2.86 -0.44 15.46
C LEU A 100 2.37 -0.71 14.03
N SER A 101 1.18 -0.22 13.67
CA SER A 101 0.68 -0.31 12.29
C SER A 101 1.58 0.44 11.30
N THR A 102 2.10 1.62 11.67
CA THR A 102 3.02 2.38 10.82
C THR A 102 4.34 1.62 10.62
N ILE A 103 4.94 1.10 11.69
CA ILE A 103 6.20 0.34 11.61
C ILE A 103 6.04 -0.89 10.70
N LEU A 104 4.98 -1.68 10.91
CA LEU A 104 4.72 -2.87 10.10
C LEU A 104 4.41 -2.52 8.63
N TYR A 105 3.73 -1.40 8.38
CA TYR A 105 3.48 -0.91 7.03
C TYR A 105 4.79 -0.47 6.34
N THR A 106 5.66 0.25 7.03
CA THR A 106 6.98 0.65 6.52
C THR A 106 7.82 -0.57 6.17
N ILE A 107 7.88 -1.59 7.05
CA ILE A 107 8.60 -2.84 6.78
C ILE A 107 8.05 -3.52 5.53
N MET A 108 6.72 -3.66 5.43
CA MET A 108 6.08 -4.24 4.25
C MET A 108 6.45 -3.49 2.96
N VAL A 109 6.42 -2.16 2.97
CA VAL A 109 6.79 -1.33 1.80
C VAL A 109 8.24 -1.56 1.41
N VAL A 110 9.18 -1.52 2.36
CA VAL A 110 10.61 -1.74 2.08
C VAL A 110 10.85 -3.14 1.49
N CYS A 111 10.27 -4.18 2.08
CA CYS A 111 10.36 -5.54 1.55
C CYS A 111 9.76 -5.66 0.15
N THR A 112 8.67 -4.95 -0.11
CA THR A 112 8.00 -4.97 -1.42
C THR A 112 8.82 -4.26 -2.49
N ILE A 113 9.46 -3.14 -2.16
CA ILE A 113 10.39 -2.45 -3.06
C ILE A 113 11.58 -3.36 -3.36
N ALA A 114 12.21 -3.94 -2.33
CA ALA A 114 13.33 -4.86 -2.51
C ALA A 114 12.96 -6.07 -3.40
N PHE A 115 11.78 -6.66 -3.17
CA PHE A 115 11.26 -7.72 -4.02
C PHE A 115 11.04 -7.25 -5.46
N ASN A 116 10.39 -6.11 -5.69
CA ASN A 116 10.13 -5.60 -7.02
C ASN A 116 11.42 -5.31 -7.80
N THR A 117 12.42 -4.75 -7.12
CA THR A 117 13.76 -4.49 -7.67
C THR A 117 14.43 -5.81 -8.08
N TRP A 118 14.48 -6.80 -7.20
CA TRP A 118 15.10 -8.11 -7.48
C TRP A 118 14.32 -8.90 -8.55
N PHE A 119 13.00 -9.01 -8.41
CA PHE A 119 12.14 -9.80 -9.28
C PHE A 119 12.07 -9.20 -10.69
N GLY A 120 12.05 -7.86 -10.79
CA GLY A 120 12.16 -7.17 -12.07
C GLY A 120 13.49 -7.45 -12.78
N ALA A 121 14.61 -7.42 -12.04
CA ALA A 121 15.93 -7.79 -12.58
C ALA A 121 15.93 -9.24 -13.09
N TYR A 122 15.45 -10.15 -12.25
CA TYR A 122 15.41 -11.59 -12.52
C TYR A 122 14.60 -11.92 -13.78
N LEU A 123 13.38 -11.39 -13.90
CA LEU A 123 12.57 -11.58 -15.10
C LEU A 123 13.18 -10.91 -16.33
N GLY A 124 13.82 -9.74 -16.17
CA GLY A 124 14.57 -9.09 -17.24
C GLY A 124 15.67 -9.99 -17.79
N THR A 125 16.48 -10.59 -16.91
CA THR A 125 17.54 -11.54 -17.31
C THR A 125 16.98 -12.76 -18.03
N ILE A 126 15.85 -13.33 -17.59
CA ILE A 126 15.20 -14.45 -18.29
C ILE A 126 14.79 -14.05 -19.70
N VAL A 127 14.12 -12.91 -19.86
CA VAL A 127 13.67 -12.41 -21.17
C VAL A 127 14.84 -12.23 -22.12
N THR A 128 15.93 -11.60 -21.65
CA THR A 128 17.14 -11.38 -22.44
C THR A 128 17.84 -12.71 -22.80
N ASN A 129 17.96 -13.65 -21.86
CA ASN A 129 18.62 -14.94 -22.10
C ASN A 129 17.87 -15.84 -23.09
N HIS A 130 16.55 -15.70 -23.17
CA HIS A 130 15.71 -16.45 -24.11
C HIS A 130 15.42 -15.69 -25.42
N HIS A 131 16.02 -14.50 -25.62
CA HIS A 131 15.78 -13.62 -26.77
C HIS A 131 14.29 -13.30 -26.99
N TRP A 132 13.52 -13.19 -25.90
CA TRP A 132 12.09 -12.86 -25.94
C TRP A 132 11.84 -11.36 -26.00
N ASP A 133 12.63 -10.64 -26.81
CA ASP A 133 12.61 -9.18 -26.95
C ASP A 133 11.38 -8.71 -27.75
N SER A 134 10.19 -9.04 -27.25
CA SER A 134 8.92 -8.55 -27.76
C SER A 134 8.30 -7.55 -26.77
N VAL A 135 7.63 -6.55 -27.34
CA VAL A 135 6.88 -5.55 -26.57
C VAL A 135 5.85 -6.23 -25.65
N PHE A 136 5.20 -7.30 -26.12
CA PHE A 136 4.21 -8.04 -25.34
C PHE A 136 4.82 -8.71 -24.11
N ILE A 137 5.98 -9.35 -24.24
CA ILE A 137 6.67 -10.00 -23.12
C ILE A 137 7.16 -8.96 -22.12
N THR A 138 7.68 -7.82 -22.59
CA THR A 138 8.10 -6.70 -21.73
C THR A 138 6.94 -6.10 -20.94
N LEU A 139 5.77 -5.96 -21.55
CA LEU A 139 4.56 -5.49 -20.85
C LEU A 139 4.04 -6.53 -19.86
N LEU A 140 4.07 -7.81 -20.23
CA LEU A 140 3.65 -8.91 -19.37
C LEU A 140 4.54 -9.03 -18.13
N THR A 141 5.87 -8.94 -18.27
CA THR A 141 6.79 -8.99 -17.12
C THR A 141 6.58 -7.80 -16.19
N LYS A 142 6.42 -6.58 -16.72
CA LYS A 142 6.07 -5.40 -15.91
C LYS A 142 4.73 -5.58 -15.18
N LEU A 143 3.72 -6.10 -15.86
CA LEU A 143 2.41 -6.40 -15.28
C LEU A 143 2.52 -7.41 -14.14
N LEU A 144 3.32 -8.47 -14.31
CA LEU A 144 3.57 -9.46 -13.27
C LEU A 144 4.31 -8.83 -12.07
N VAL A 145 5.38 -8.06 -12.31
CA VAL A 145 6.14 -7.39 -11.24
C VAL A 145 5.26 -6.47 -10.41
N MET A 146 4.31 -5.75 -11.02
CA MET A 146 3.40 -4.87 -10.27
C MET A 146 2.23 -5.62 -9.60
N THR A 147 1.78 -6.75 -10.16
CA THR A 147 0.60 -7.47 -9.68
C THR A 147 0.95 -8.46 -8.58
N VAL A 148 2.08 -9.16 -8.69
CA VAL A 148 2.52 -10.18 -7.72
C VAL A 148 2.54 -9.63 -6.27
N PRO A 149 3.01 -8.41 -6.00
CA PRO A 149 2.94 -7.82 -4.67
C PRO A 149 1.54 -7.59 -4.11
N THR A 150 0.54 -7.43 -4.97
CA THR A 150 -0.84 -7.25 -4.49
C THR A 150 -1.35 -8.48 -3.74
N LEU A 151 -0.77 -9.67 -4.02
CA LEU A 151 -1.12 -10.94 -3.39
C LEU A 151 -0.80 -10.96 -1.89
N TRP A 152 0.30 -10.35 -1.43
CA TRP A 152 0.65 -10.27 0.00
C TRP A 152 0.34 -8.92 0.62
N THR A 153 0.43 -7.82 -0.13
CA THR A 153 0.15 -6.49 0.42
C THR A 153 -1.30 -6.35 0.86
N TYR A 154 -2.27 -6.95 0.15
CA TYR A 154 -3.68 -6.93 0.59
C TYR A 154 -3.91 -7.71 1.88
N PRO A 155 -3.51 -8.99 2.00
CA PRO A 155 -3.62 -9.74 3.27
C PRO A 155 -2.88 -9.08 4.43
N LEU A 156 -1.66 -8.57 4.22
CA LEU A 156 -0.90 -7.89 5.27
C LEU A 156 -1.61 -6.62 5.74
N ASN A 157 -2.11 -5.81 4.80
CA ASN A 157 -2.90 -4.63 5.16
C ASN A 157 -4.16 -5.01 5.92
N ARG A 158 -4.86 -6.08 5.54
CA ARG A 158 -6.13 -6.51 6.14
C ARG A 158 -5.97 -7.16 7.52
N PHE A 159 -5.05 -8.12 7.65
CA PHE A 159 -4.98 -9.03 8.79
C PHE A 159 -3.90 -8.67 9.80
N VAL A 160 -2.81 -8.03 9.35
CA VAL A 160 -1.65 -7.73 10.20
C VAL A 160 -1.64 -6.24 10.58
N ILE A 161 -1.66 -5.35 9.59
CA ILE A 161 -1.40 -3.92 9.77
C ILE A 161 -2.65 -3.18 10.30
N HIS A 162 -3.80 -3.39 9.67
CA HIS A 162 -5.07 -2.73 10.02
C HIS A 162 -6.03 -3.66 10.78
N ARG A 163 -5.48 -4.47 11.67
CA ARG A 163 -6.27 -5.39 12.49
C ARG A 163 -7.22 -4.57 13.39
N LYS A 164 -8.51 -4.90 13.39
CA LYS A 164 -9.44 -4.36 14.39
C LYS A 164 -9.16 -5.07 15.72
N LYS A 165 -9.01 -4.32 16.82
CA LYS A 165 -9.09 -4.94 18.16
C LYS A 165 -10.46 -5.60 18.24
N LYS A 166 -10.52 -6.88 18.65
CA LYS A 166 -11.81 -7.45 19.07
C LYS A 166 -12.31 -6.57 20.20
N ALA A 167 -13.56 -6.11 20.13
CA ALA A 167 -14.20 -5.46 21.25
C ALA A 167 -13.97 -6.35 22.48
N LYS A 168 -13.40 -5.78 23.53
CA LYS A 168 -13.30 -6.45 24.83
C LYS A 168 -14.74 -6.78 25.18
N VAL A 169 -15.09 -8.07 25.23
CA VAL A 169 -16.42 -8.50 25.67
C VAL A 169 -16.55 -7.94 27.08
N GLU A 170 -17.36 -6.90 27.22
CA GLU A 170 -17.73 -6.36 28.51
C GLU A 170 -18.50 -7.49 29.22
N PRO A 171 -18.08 -7.93 30.42
CA PRO A 171 -18.84 -8.93 31.16
C PRO A 171 -20.25 -8.37 31.32
N LEU A 172 -21.26 -9.15 30.90
CA LEU A 172 -22.66 -8.81 31.15
C LEU A 172 -22.81 -8.46 32.64
N PRO A 173 -23.52 -7.38 33.00
CA PRO A 173 -23.77 -7.09 34.40
C PRO A 173 -24.41 -8.33 35.03
N GLU A 174 -23.73 -8.88 36.03
CA GLU A 174 -24.20 -9.98 36.86
C GLU A 174 -25.61 -9.62 37.32
N SER A 175 -26.56 -10.50 37.00
CA SER A 175 -27.98 -10.34 37.31
C SER A 175 -28.13 -9.96 38.78
N ALA A 176 -28.63 -8.74 39.04
CA ALA A 176 -29.05 -8.35 40.36
C ALA A 176 -30.17 -9.31 40.82
N ASP A 177 -29.90 -10.03 41.91
CA ASP A 177 -30.83 -10.93 42.57
C ASP A 177 -32.15 -10.22 42.95
N PRO A 178 -33.29 -10.94 43.00
CA PRO A 178 -34.60 -10.37 43.34
C PRO A 178 -34.66 -9.92 44.82
N PRO A 179 -35.58 -9.00 45.18
CA PRO A 179 -35.51 -8.26 46.43
C PRO A 179 -35.80 -9.15 47.65
N ALA A 180 -34.86 -9.19 48.59
CA ALA A 180 -35.08 -9.72 49.92
C ALA A 180 -35.86 -8.69 50.77
N GLY A 181 -37.06 -9.06 51.20
CA GLY A 181 -37.68 -8.51 52.41
C GLY A 181 -38.60 -7.30 52.22
N ALA A 182 -39.90 -7.58 52.05
CA ALA A 182 -40.96 -6.74 52.58
C ALA A 182 -42.05 -7.65 53.14
N ALA A 183 -41.72 -8.30 54.27
CA ALA A 183 -42.66 -8.95 55.15
C ALA A 183 -42.49 -8.33 56.53
N ALA A 184 -43.36 -7.37 56.85
CA ALA A 184 -43.87 -6.97 58.17
C ALA A 184 -44.57 -5.60 58.03
#